data_AF-A0A521YU74-F1
#
_entry.id   AF-A0A521YU74-F1
#
_cell.length_a   1.000
_cell.length_b   1.000
_cell.length_c   1.000
_cell.angle_alpha   90.00
_cell.angle_beta   90.00
_cell.angle_gamma   90.00
#
_symmetry.space_group_name_H-M   'P 1'
#
loop_
_entity.id
_entity.type
_entity.pdbx_description
1 polymer ?
#
loop_
_entity_poly.entity_id
_entity_poly.type
_entity_poly.pdbx_seq_one_letter_code
_entity_poly.pdbx_strand_id
1 'polypeptide(L)'
;MLNFVRGSELDLADAREQRAYLRRVIGVALMAVAFIGLVALLAVKHAHAAPHVSSAQECSLVADMVLMAAALRKNEVAAEKRAAVMEDAYAEALGGGEANKWRELMVAAVRFAARKEVQGIAPMDLASAVAQSCQMGRGNLDPMFGTES
;
A
#
# COMPACT_ATOMS: atom_id res chain seq x y z
N MET A 1 -3.06 -26.33 74.73
CA MET A 1 -3.42 -25.23 73.81
C MET A 1 -2.17 -24.76 73.08
N LEU A 2 -1.78 -25.34 71.94
CA LEU A 2 -0.59 -24.91 71.18
C LEU A 2 -0.65 -25.30 69.68
N ASN A 3 -1.83 -25.25 69.03
CA ASN A 3 -1.96 -25.66 67.61
C ASN A 3 -2.63 -24.62 66.68
N PHE A 4 -2.85 -23.38 67.12
CA PHE A 4 -3.58 -22.39 66.30
C PHE A 4 -2.71 -21.28 65.67
N VAL A 5 -1.42 -21.20 66.03
CA VAL A 5 -0.53 -20.10 65.56
C VAL A 5 0.20 -20.45 64.27
N ARG A 6 0.33 -21.73 63.92
CA ARG A 6 1.16 -22.18 62.78
C ARG A 6 0.47 -22.08 61.41
N GLY A 7 -0.86 -21.91 61.37
CA GLY A 7 -1.64 -21.85 60.14
C GLY A 7 -1.62 -20.48 59.46
N SER A 8 -1.58 -19.39 60.24
CA SER A 8 -1.66 -18.02 59.70
C SER A 8 -0.34 -17.50 59.13
N GLU A 9 0.81 -18.05 59.54
CA GLU A 9 2.13 -17.66 58.99
C GLU A 9 2.43 -18.33 57.64
N LEU A 10 1.93 -19.55 57.41
CA LEU A 10 2.06 -20.23 56.11
C LEU A 10 1.23 -19.54 55.01
N ASP A 11 0.01 -19.11 55.34
CA ASP A 11 -0.90 -18.44 54.41
C ASP A 11 -0.35 -17.07 53.94
N LEU A 12 0.35 -16.35 54.82
CA LEU A 12 0.97 -15.06 54.50
C LEU A 12 2.25 -15.20 53.65
N ALA A 13 2.98 -16.31 53.77
CA ALA A 13 4.15 -16.60 52.95
C ALA A 13 3.73 -16.97 51.51
N ASP A 14 2.73 -17.84 51.37
CA ASP A 14 2.16 -18.22 50.06
C ASP A 14 1.56 -17.02 49.31
N ALA A 15 0.85 -16.13 50.02
CA ALA A 15 0.27 -14.93 49.42
C ALA A 15 1.31 -13.93 48.90
N ARG A 16 2.52 -13.89 49.47
CA ARG A 16 3.63 -13.04 48.99
C ARG A 16 4.29 -13.63 47.76
N GLU A 17 4.46 -14.95 47.73
CA GLU A 17 5.08 -15.65 46.61
C GLU A 17 4.16 -15.65 45.37
N GLN A 18 2.85 -15.84 45.56
CA GLN A 18 1.86 -15.71 44.48
C GLN A 18 1.81 -14.29 43.89
N ARG A 19 1.92 -13.24 44.72
CA ARG A 19 1.99 -11.84 44.23
C ARG A 19 3.26 -11.57 43.43
N ALA A 20 4.38 -12.17 43.81
CA ALA A 20 5.64 -12.07 43.06
C ALA A 20 5.55 -12.80 41.71
N TYR A 21 4.91 -13.97 41.69
CA TYR A 21 4.66 -14.73 40.47
C TYR A 21 3.71 -13.98 39.51
N LEU A 22 2.59 -13.47 40.01
CA LEU A 22 1.63 -12.67 39.23
C LEU A 22 2.28 -11.41 38.63
N ARG A 23 3.13 -10.71 39.38
CA ARG A 23 3.89 -9.55 38.86
C ARG A 23 4.84 -9.92 37.72
N ARG A 24 5.51 -11.07 37.80
CA ARG A 24 6.38 -11.57 36.72
C ARG A 24 5.57 -11.98 35.49
N VAL A 25 4.45 -12.69 35.67
CA VAL A 25 3.57 -13.08 34.56
C VAL A 25 2.96 -11.86 33.86
N ILE A 26 2.48 -10.87 34.62
CA ILE A 26 1.94 -9.63 34.06
C ILE A 26 3.04 -8.83 33.35
N GLY A 27 4.26 -8.77 33.90
CA GLY A 27 5.39 -8.09 33.26
C GLY A 27 5.81 -8.74 31.93
N VAL A 28 5.84 -10.07 31.86
CA VAL A 28 6.14 -10.82 30.62
C VAL A 28 5.01 -10.68 29.60
N ALA A 29 3.75 -10.71 30.04
CA ALA A 29 2.59 -10.50 29.16
C ALA A 29 2.57 -9.08 28.56
N LEU A 30 2.89 -8.05 29.36
CA LEU A 30 2.97 -6.67 28.88
C LEU A 30 4.14 -6.46 27.89
N MET A 31 5.28 -7.11 28.11
CA MET A 31 6.41 -7.12 27.16
C MET A 31 6.03 -7.77 25.82
N ALA A 32 5.29 -8.90 25.85
CA ALA A 32 4.84 -9.58 24.64
C ALA A 32 3.84 -8.74 23.82
N VAL A 33 2.91 -8.06 24.49
CA VAL A 33 1.95 -7.14 23.83
C VAL A 33 2.67 -5.93 23.23
N ALA A 34 3.67 -5.37 23.92
CA ALA A 34 4.48 -4.27 23.40
C ALA A 34 5.30 -4.69 22.16
N PHE A 35 5.83 -5.91 22.14
CA PHE A 35 6.60 -6.44 21.01
C PHE A 35 5.71 -6.69 19.78
N ILE A 36 4.52 -7.26 19.96
CA ILE A 36 3.55 -7.48 18.87
C ILE A 36 3.05 -6.14 18.31
N GLY A 37 2.80 -5.15 19.16
CA GLY A 37 2.43 -3.79 18.73
C GLY A 37 3.52 -3.10 17.90
N LEU A 38 4.79 -3.27 18.29
CA LEU A 38 5.92 -2.69 17.56
C LEU A 38 6.13 -3.32 16.17
N VAL A 39 5.95 -4.65 16.06
CA VAL A 39 6.05 -5.36 14.77
C VAL A 39 4.87 -5.01 13.86
N ALA A 40 3.67 -4.82 14.39
CA ALA A 40 2.50 -4.37 13.62
C ALA A 40 2.67 -2.94 13.07
N LEU A 41 3.35 -2.05 13.81
CA LEU A 41 3.66 -0.69 13.37
C LEU A 41 4.73 -0.64 12.26
N LEU A 42 5.63 -1.61 12.19
CA LEU A 42 6.65 -1.70 11.14
C LEU A 42 6.11 -2.26 9.81
N ALA A 43 4.94 -2.91 9.82
CA ALA A 43 4.30 -3.47 8.64
C ALA A 43 3.56 -2.44 7.75
N VAL A 44 3.48 -1.16 8.16
CA VAL A 44 2.70 -0.11 7.45
C VAL A 44 3.55 0.70 6.44
N LYS A 45 4.83 0.35 6.20
CA LYS A 45 5.74 1.16 5.36
C LYS A 45 5.90 0.68 3.91
N HIS A 46 4.84 0.19 3.28
CA HIS A 46 4.83 -0.02 1.82
C HIS A 46 3.93 0.99 1.12
N ALA A 47 4.20 2.29 1.34
CA ALA A 47 3.78 3.31 0.40
C ALA A 47 4.56 3.07 -0.90
N HIS A 48 3.92 2.46 -1.90
CA HIS A 48 4.48 2.35 -3.24
C HIS A 48 4.42 3.74 -3.88
N ALA A 49 5.53 4.46 -3.80
CA ALA A 49 5.74 5.66 -4.60
C ALA A 49 5.61 5.28 -6.08
N ALA A 50 4.88 6.09 -6.83
CA ALA A 50 4.76 5.94 -8.26
C ALA A 50 6.13 6.15 -8.90
N PRO A 51 6.49 5.38 -9.95
CA PRO A 51 7.74 5.58 -10.65
C PRO A 51 7.86 7.01 -11.19
N HIS A 52 9.02 7.62 -10.98
CA HIS A 52 9.34 8.93 -11.54
C HIS A 52 9.66 8.82 -13.02
N VAL A 53 9.19 9.78 -13.82
CA VAL A 53 9.51 9.89 -15.25
C VAL A 53 10.39 11.11 -15.52
N SER A 54 11.37 10.98 -16.41
CA SER A 54 12.43 12.00 -16.53
C SER A 54 12.23 13.00 -17.67
N SER A 55 11.29 12.73 -18.58
CA SER A 55 11.12 13.51 -19.80
C SER A 55 9.66 13.83 -20.14
N ALA A 56 9.46 14.88 -20.93
CA ALA A 56 8.13 15.24 -21.44
C ALA A 56 7.52 14.11 -22.30
N GLN A 57 8.36 13.35 -23.00
CA GLN A 57 7.95 12.20 -23.79
C GLN A 57 7.43 11.07 -22.89
N GLU A 58 8.11 10.77 -21.80
CA GLU A 58 7.63 9.80 -20.81
C GLU A 58 6.32 10.25 -20.17
N CYS A 59 6.15 11.55 -19.85
CA CYS A 59 4.87 12.08 -19.39
C CYS A 59 3.74 11.87 -20.40
N SER A 60 4.00 12.09 -21.70
CA SER A 60 2.99 11.82 -22.74
C SER A 60 2.66 10.35 -22.87
N LEU A 61 3.65 9.46 -22.71
CA LEU A 61 3.43 8.02 -22.75
C LEU A 61 2.55 7.54 -21.59
N VAL A 62 2.79 8.06 -20.39
CA VAL A 62 1.96 7.79 -19.22
C VAL A 62 0.52 8.30 -19.41
N ALA A 63 0.35 9.50 -19.96
CA ALA A 63 -0.96 10.04 -20.27
C ALA A 63 -1.71 9.18 -21.31
N ASP A 64 -1.00 8.67 -22.33
CA ASP A 64 -1.55 7.77 -23.33
C ASP A 64 -1.96 6.42 -22.71
N MET A 65 -1.16 5.85 -21.79
CA MET A 65 -1.55 4.66 -21.05
C MET A 65 -2.86 4.87 -20.26
N VAL A 66 -3.04 6.05 -19.65
CA VAL A 66 -4.28 6.40 -18.95
C VAL A 66 -5.45 6.56 -19.92
N LEU A 67 -5.22 7.20 -21.07
CA LEU A 67 -6.21 7.36 -22.13
C LEU A 67 -6.70 5.99 -22.60
N MET A 68 -5.78 5.10 -22.94
CA MET A 68 -6.08 3.75 -23.42
C MET A 68 -6.81 2.94 -22.33
N ALA A 69 -6.32 2.98 -21.09
CA ALA A 69 -6.97 2.29 -19.98
C ALA A 69 -8.42 2.75 -19.76
N ALA A 70 -8.67 4.06 -19.82
CA ALA A 70 -10.00 4.64 -19.70
C ALA A 70 -10.90 4.33 -20.91
N ALA A 71 -10.35 4.38 -22.13
CA ALA A 71 -11.07 4.06 -23.36
C ALA A 71 -11.49 2.59 -23.42
N LEU A 72 -10.57 1.67 -23.13
CA LEU A 72 -10.86 0.23 -23.08
C LEU A 72 -11.93 -0.08 -22.03
N ARG A 73 -11.87 0.60 -20.88
CA ARG A 73 -12.87 0.42 -19.83
C ARG A 73 -14.25 0.95 -20.24
N LYS A 74 -14.32 2.14 -20.86
CA LYS A 74 -15.54 2.72 -21.40
C LYS A 74 -16.21 1.81 -22.45
N ASN A 75 -15.42 1.04 -23.19
CA ASN A 75 -15.88 0.04 -24.15
C ASN A 75 -16.18 -1.33 -23.51
N GLU A 76 -16.35 -1.38 -22.18
CA GLU A 76 -16.68 -2.59 -21.40
C GLU A 76 -15.69 -3.76 -21.61
N VAL A 77 -14.44 -3.47 -21.98
CA VAL A 77 -13.42 -4.51 -22.13
C VAL A 77 -13.08 -5.08 -20.75
N ALA A 78 -13.22 -6.40 -20.61
CA ALA A 78 -12.89 -7.13 -19.39
C ALA A 78 -11.47 -6.78 -18.90
N ALA A 79 -11.29 -6.65 -17.59
CA ALA A 79 -10.02 -6.20 -17.00
C ALA A 79 -8.80 -7.02 -17.46
N GLU A 80 -8.96 -8.34 -17.55
CA GLU A 80 -7.95 -9.27 -18.04
C GLU A 80 -7.53 -8.97 -19.48
N LYS A 81 -8.50 -8.66 -20.35
CA LYS A 81 -8.23 -8.30 -21.75
C LYS A 81 -7.62 -6.90 -21.87
N ARG A 82 -7.91 -5.98 -20.95
CA ARG A 82 -7.31 -4.64 -20.94
C ARG A 82 -5.81 -4.69 -20.72
N ALA A 83 -5.37 -5.49 -19.73
CA ALA A 83 -3.96 -5.67 -19.47
C ALA A 83 -3.23 -6.23 -20.70
N ALA A 84 -3.78 -7.28 -21.33
CA ALA A 84 -3.18 -7.87 -22.53
C ALA A 84 -3.11 -6.88 -23.71
N VAL A 85 -4.16 -6.11 -23.97
CA VAL A 85 -4.16 -5.11 -25.06
C VAL A 85 -3.15 -4.00 -24.79
N MET A 86 -3.04 -3.53 -23.55
CA MET A 86 -2.06 -2.51 -23.19
C MET A 86 -0.63 -3.05 -23.25
N GLU A 87 -0.39 -4.28 -22.82
CA GLU A 87 0.93 -4.92 -22.94
C GLU A 87 1.38 -5.04 -24.40
N ASP A 88 0.47 -5.39 -25.31
CA ASP A 88 0.73 -5.44 -26.74
C ASP A 88 0.98 -4.04 -27.32
N ALA A 89 0.13 -3.06 -26.97
CA ALA A 89 0.25 -1.68 -27.44
C ALA A 89 1.55 -0.99 -27.00
N TYR A 90 2.08 -1.35 -25.83
CA TYR A 90 3.30 -0.78 -25.26
C TYR A 90 4.46 -1.80 -25.21
N ALA A 91 4.42 -2.84 -26.05
CA ALA A 91 5.41 -3.92 -26.05
C ALA A 91 6.86 -3.40 -26.23
N GLU A 92 7.05 -2.36 -27.04
CA GLU A 92 8.38 -1.74 -27.23
C GLU A 92 8.90 -1.09 -25.94
N ALA A 93 8.04 -0.34 -25.23
CA ALA A 93 8.40 0.24 -23.93
C ALA A 93 8.64 -0.84 -22.86
N LEU A 94 7.89 -1.95 -22.93
CA LEU A 94 8.02 -3.10 -22.04
C LEU A 94 9.17 -4.06 -22.40
N GLY A 95 9.78 -3.92 -23.58
CA GLY A 95 10.93 -4.71 -24.04
C GLY A 95 12.29 -4.10 -23.73
N GLY A 96 12.32 -2.83 -23.30
CA GLY A 96 13.54 -2.08 -23.01
C GLY A 96 14.10 -2.29 -21.60
N GLY A 97 15.22 -1.63 -21.30
CA GLY A 97 15.89 -1.71 -19.99
C GLY A 97 15.05 -1.21 -18.80
N GLU A 98 13.97 -0.47 -19.06
CA GLU A 98 13.03 0.06 -18.07
C GLU A 98 11.69 -0.70 -18.01
N ALA A 99 11.62 -1.93 -18.55
CA ALA A 99 10.39 -2.73 -18.64
C ALA A 99 9.53 -2.75 -17.36
N ASN A 100 10.17 -2.92 -16.19
CA ASN A 100 9.47 -2.99 -14.90
C ASN A 100 8.81 -1.65 -14.54
N LYS A 101 9.50 -0.52 -14.77
CA LYS A 101 8.96 0.82 -14.57
C LYS A 101 7.71 1.03 -15.43
N TRP A 102 7.78 0.68 -16.70
CA TRP A 102 6.64 0.82 -17.63
C TRP A 102 5.48 -0.08 -17.29
N ARG A 103 5.75 -1.31 -16.83
CA ARG A 103 4.71 -2.23 -16.34
C ARG A 103 4.02 -1.69 -15.09
N GLU A 104 4.77 -1.15 -14.13
CA GLU A 104 4.21 -0.54 -12.93
C GLU A 104 3.35 0.68 -13.25
N LEU A 105 3.81 1.56 -14.15
CA LEU A 105 3.06 2.72 -14.62
C LEU A 105 1.78 2.33 -15.37
N MET A 106 1.84 1.28 -16.20
CA MET A 106 0.67 0.74 -16.88
C MET A 106 -0.37 0.21 -15.90
N VAL A 107 0.04 -0.56 -14.89
CA VAL A 107 -0.85 -1.05 -13.83
C VAL A 107 -1.44 0.11 -13.03
N ALA A 108 -0.63 1.12 -12.72
CA ALA A 108 -1.09 2.34 -12.04
C ALA A 108 -2.11 3.11 -12.87
N ALA A 109 -1.89 3.25 -14.18
CA ALA A 109 -2.81 3.89 -15.12
C ALA A 109 -4.17 3.17 -15.17
N VAL A 110 -4.18 1.84 -15.24
CA VAL A 110 -5.41 1.03 -15.20
C VAL A 110 -6.18 1.24 -13.91
N ARG A 111 -5.49 1.24 -12.76
CA ARG A 111 -6.12 1.49 -11.44
C ARG A 111 -6.62 2.93 -11.33
N PHE A 112 -5.88 3.90 -11.84
CA PHE A 112 -6.27 5.30 -11.80
C PHE A 112 -7.50 5.58 -12.66
N ALA A 113 -7.51 5.08 -13.91
CA ALA A 113 -8.67 5.15 -14.79
C ALA A 113 -9.90 4.50 -14.16
N ALA A 114 -9.72 3.36 -13.48
CA ALA A 114 -10.76 2.69 -12.73
C ALA A 114 -11.38 3.54 -11.61
N ARG A 115 -10.56 4.28 -10.84
CA ARG A 115 -11.03 5.18 -9.77
C ARG A 115 -11.75 6.40 -10.31
N LYS A 116 -11.30 6.94 -11.45
CA LYS A 116 -11.78 8.20 -12.01
C LYS A 116 -13.01 8.05 -12.90
N GLU A 117 -13.27 6.86 -13.44
CA GLU A 117 -14.51 6.58 -14.17
C GLU A 117 -15.77 6.76 -13.29
N VAL A 118 -15.69 6.47 -11.99
CA VAL A 118 -16.80 6.72 -11.04
C VAL A 118 -17.25 8.19 -11.05
N GLN A 119 -16.38 9.08 -11.52
CA GLN A 119 -16.60 10.53 -11.60
C GLN A 119 -17.14 10.98 -12.97
N GLY A 120 -17.35 10.07 -13.94
CA GLY A 120 -17.92 10.38 -15.26
C GLY A 120 -16.99 11.19 -16.18
N ILE A 121 -15.70 11.26 -15.87
CA ILE A 121 -14.72 12.06 -16.61
C ILE A 121 -14.42 11.42 -17.97
N ALA A 122 -14.38 12.21 -19.04
CA ALA A 122 -14.03 11.70 -20.36
C ALA A 122 -12.56 11.22 -20.40
N PRO A 123 -12.25 10.12 -21.11
CA PRO A 123 -10.88 9.59 -21.19
C PRO A 123 -9.83 10.63 -21.62
N MET A 124 -10.18 11.53 -22.54
CA MET A 124 -9.29 12.59 -23.02
C MET A 124 -8.98 13.62 -21.94
N ASP A 125 -9.99 14.05 -21.18
CA ASP A 125 -9.81 15.01 -20.08
C ASP A 125 -8.94 14.41 -18.98
N LEU A 126 -9.13 13.11 -18.71
CA LEU A 126 -8.31 12.38 -17.75
C LEU A 126 -6.84 12.31 -18.19
N ALA A 127 -6.58 11.96 -19.44
CA ALA A 127 -5.24 11.91 -20.00
C ALA A 127 -4.56 13.28 -20.01
N SER A 128 -5.31 14.33 -20.39
CA SER A 128 -4.83 15.71 -20.36
C SER A 128 -4.43 16.15 -18.95
N ALA A 129 -5.27 15.85 -17.95
CA ALA A 129 -4.96 16.14 -16.54
C ALA A 129 -3.68 15.42 -16.07
N VAL A 130 -3.47 14.17 -16.50
CA VAL A 130 -2.26 13.40 -16.18
C VAL A 130 -1.03 13.99 -16.86
N ALA A 131 -1.11 14.32 -18.15
CA ALA A 131 -0.02 14.96 -18.87
C ALA A 131 0.38 16.29 -18.21
N GLN A 132 -0.60 17.13 -17.91
CA GLN A 132 -0.38 18.43 -17.29
C GLN A 132 0.23 18.28 -15.89
N SER A 133 -0.32 17.40 -15.06
CA SER A 133 0.17 17.17 -13.71
C SER A 133 1.58 16.57 -13.71
N CYS A 134 1.88 15.65 -14.62
CA CYS A 134 3.22 15.09 -14.81
C CYS A 134 4.23 16.18 -15.18
N GLN A 135 3.90 17.04 -16.16
CA GLN A 135 4.79 18.12 -16.58
C GLN A 135 5.01 19.15 -15.47
N MET A 136 3.95 19.60 -14.80
CA MET A 136 4.04 20.56 -13.69
C MET A 136 4.80 19.96 -12.49
N GLY A 137 4.59 18.68 -12.21
CA GLY A 137 5.27 17.92 -11.18
C GLY A 137 6.69 17.48 -11.55
N ARG A 138 7.21 17.90 -12.72
CA ARG A 138 8.53 17.52 -13.25
C ARG A 138 8.73 16.00 -13.27
N GLY A 139 7.69 15.25 -13.63
CA GLY A 139 7.70 13.80 -13.67
C GLY A 139 7.34 13.09 -12.38
N ASN A 140 6.98 13.83 -11.32
CA ASN A 140 6.42 13.24 -10.12
C ASN A 140 4.95 12.82 -10.35
N LEU A 141 4.71 11.51 -10.32
CA LEU A 141 3.40 10.90 -10.51
C LEU A 141 2.74 10.46 -9.20
N ASP A 142 3.40 10.62 -8.05
CA ASP A 142 2.86 10.27 -6.73
C ASP A 142 1.48 10.89 -6.45
N PRO A 143 1.21 12.17 -6.77
CA PRO A 143 -0.10 12.76 -6.49
C PRO A 143 -1.27 12.10 -7.23
N MET A 144 -1.00 11.34 -8.30
CA MET A 144 -2.02 10.69 -9.12
C MET A 144 -2.07 9.18 -8.88
N PHE A 145 -0.89 8.57 -8.81
CA PHE A 145 -0.72 7.12 -8.79
C PHE A 145 -0.23 6.57 -7.46
N GLY A 146 0.27 7.42 -6.57
CA GLY A 146 0.59 7.04 -5.21
C GLY A 146 -0.65 6.46 -4.54
N THR A 147 -0.51 5.25 -4.01
CA THR A 147 -1.54 4.67 -3.17
C THR A 147 -1.41 5.29 -1.78
N GLU A 148 -2.39 6.08 -1.36
CA GLU A 148 -2.60 6.28 0.07
C GLU A 148 -2.96 4.89 0.64
N SER A 149 -2.13 4.43 1.57
CA SER A 149 -2.31 3.21 2.35
C SER A 149 -3.59 3.25 3.17
#